data_AF-A0A4Y2IYA5-F1
#
_entry.id   AF-A0A4Y2IYA5-F1
#
_cell.length_a   1.000
_cell.length_b   1.000
_cell.length_c   1.000
_cell.angle_alpha   90.00
_cell.angle_beta   90.00
_cell.angle_gamma   90.00
#
_symmetry.space_group_name_H-M   'P 1'
#
loop_
_entity.id
_entity.type
_entity.pdbx_description
1 polymer ?
#
loop_
_entity_poly.entity_id
_entity_poly.type
_entity_poly.pdbx_seq_one_letter_code
_entity_poly.pdbx_strand_id
1 'polypeptide(L)'
;MTILAEEMKEEFKPYISTIFTATVDRLGDSKDQVRLQAKQLMLKLMNPVSSPQYIFDKLNIAFCHKNFRVREEVMVLLQQTLDQFGSSSLTISRLMPSLVKLLADPNSQVRDTAMATLVHVYKHVGERLRHDISKRAGIPPPKMQLLFTKFDEVKAAGALLPSAMERSGE
;
A
#
# COMPACT_ATOMS: atom_id res chain seq x y z
N MET A 1 -15.91 11.33 -12.47
CA MET A 1 -14.96 10.22 -12.73
C MET A 1 -15.33 8.98 -11.95
N THR A 2 -15.52 9.06 -10.63
CA THR A 2 -15.92 7.91 -9.79
C THR A 2 -17.20 7.23 -10.29
N ILE A 3 -18.27 8.00 -10.52
CA ILE A 3 -19.55 7.49 -11.07
C ILE A 3 -19.35 6.84 -12.44
N LEU A 4 -18.61 7.49 -13.35
CA LEU A 4 -18.34 6.93 -14.69
C LEU A 4 -17.58 5.59 -14.63
N ALA A 5 -16.59 5.48 -13.73
CA ALA A 5 -15.85 4.24 -13.53
C ALA A 5 -16.75 3.12 -12.97
N GLU A 6 -17.72 3.45 -12.11
CA GLU A 6 -18.69 2.50 -11.57
C GLU A 6 -19.69 2.02 -12.62
N GLU A 7 -20.23 2.94 -13.43
CA GLU A 7 -21.22 2.61 -14.45
C GLU A 7 -20.61 1.84 -15.62
N MET A 8 -19.45 2.28 -16.12
CA MET A 8 -18.77 1.66 -17.27
C MET A 8 -18.01 0.38 -16.91
N LYS A 9 -17.64 0.19 -15.63
CA LYS A 9 -16.88 -0.98 -15.15
C LYS A 9 -15.64 -1.24 -16.04
N GLU A 10 -15.49 -2.44 -16.57
CA GLU A 10 -14.35 -2.83 -17.41
C GLU A 10 -14.20 -1.99 -18.68
N GLU A 11 -15.28 -1.42 -19.20
CA GLU A 11 -15.25 -0.53 -20.37
C GLU A 11 -14.50 0.78 -20.07
N PHE A 12 -14.31 1.12 -18.78
CA PHE A 12 -13.51 2.27 -18.38
C PHE A 12 -12.00 2.01 -18.48
N LYS A 13 -11.57 0.74 -18.54
CA LYS A 13 -10.15 0.34 -18.46
C LYS A 13 -9.23 1.02 -19.49
N PRO A 14 -9.62 1.23 -20.76
CA PRO A 14 -8.79 1.94 -21.74
C PRO A 14 -8.46 3.40 -21.34
N TYR A 15 -9.33 4.05 -20.58
CA TYR A 15 -9.17 5.44 -20.16
C TYR A 15 -8.30 5.62 -18.92
N ILE A 16 -7.95 4.53 -18.21
CA ILE A 16 -7.12 4.58 -17.00
C ILE A 16 -5.83 5.34 -17.28
N SER A 17 -5.10 4.97 -18.33
CA SER A 17 -3.79 5.59 -18.64
C SER A 17 -3.89 7.10 -18.85
N THR A 18 -5.00 7.59 -19.41
CA THR A 18 -5.23 9.02 -19.65
C THR A 18 -5.40 9.80 -18.35
N ILE A 19 -6.07 9.21 -17.35
CA ILE A 19 -6.42 9.92 -16.11
C ILE A 19 -5.45 9.62 -14.96
N PHE A 20 -4.58 8.63 -15.13
CA PHE A 20 -3.78 8.07 -14.05
C PHE A 20 -2.84 9.09 -13.42
N THR A 21 -2.02 9.76 -14.24
CA THR A 21 -1.05 10.75 -13.77
C THR A 21 -1.72 11.90 -13.02
N ALA A 22 -2.81 12.44 -13.57
CA ALA A 22 -3.57 13.51 -12.92
C ALA A 22 -4.16 13.07 -11.57
N THR A 23 -4.63 11.82 -11.48
CA THR A 23 -5.17 11.26 -10.24
C THR A 23 -4.07 11.06 -9.20
N VAL A 24 -2.87 10.60 -9.60
CA VAL A 24 -1.70 10.49 -8.71
C VAL A 24 -1.30 11.86 -8.18
N ASP A 25 -1.29 12.90 -9.01
CA ASP A 25 -0.98 14.26 -8.56
C ASP A 25 -2.00 14.77 -7.52
N ARG A 26 -3.27 14.38 -7.64
CA ARG A 26 -4.32 14.73 -6.66
C ARG A 26 -4.15 14.02 -5.31
N LEU A 27 -3.43 12.91 -5.24
CA LEU A 27 -3.02 12.32 -3.95
C LEU A 27 -2.06 13.25 -3.19
N GLY A 28 -1.41 14.20 -3.86
CA GLY A 28 -0.49 15.15 -3.24
C GLY A 28 -1.12 16.49 -2.85
N ASP A 29 -2.43 16.65 -3.02
CA ASP A 29 -3.12 17.93 -2.90
C ASP A 29 -3.12 18.46 -1.45
N SER A 30 -3.02 19.78 -1.31
CA SER A 30 -3.09 20.48 -0.02
C SER A 30 -4.40 20.25 0.72
N LYS A 31 -5.50 19.97 0.01
CA LYS A 31 -6.83 19.77 0.59
C LYS A 31 -7.11 18.29 0.84
N ASP A 32 -7.39 17.95 2.09
CA ASP A 32 -7.67 16.58 2.52
C ASP A 32 -8.82 15.93 1.73
N GLN A 33 -9.89 16.71 1.46
CA GLN A 33 -11.02 16.23 0.68
C GLN A 33 -10.62 15.83 -0.75
N VAL A 34 -9.69 16.55 -1.38
CA VAL A 34 -9.24 16.23 -2.75
C VAL A 34 -8.45 14.93 -2.74
N ARG A 35 -7.57 14.73 -1.74
CA ARG A 35 -6.82 13.48 -1.58
C ARG A 35 -7.74 12.30 -1.32
N LEU A 36 -8.76 12.48 -0.47
CA LEU A 36 -9.76 11.45 -0.20
C LEU A 36 -10.49 11.02 -1.48
N GLN A 37 -10.95 11.97 -2.28
CA GLN A 37 -11.63 11.67 -3.55
C GLN A 37 -10.70 10.98 -4.56
N ALA A 38 -9.42 11.37 -4.61
CA ALA A 38 -8.43 10.70 -5.46
C ALA A 38 -8.20 9.24 -5.03
N LYS A 39 -8.10 8.95 -3.73
CA LYS A 39 -8.02 7.57 -3.22
C LYS A 39 -9.28 6.76 -3.54
N GLN A 40 -10.47 7.35 -3.34
CA GLN A 40 -11.73 6.70 -3.69
C GLN A 40 -11.80 6.33 -5.17
N LEU A 41 -11.37 7.24 -6.05
CA LEU A 41 -11.27 6.93 -7.49
C LEU A 41 -10.30 5.78 -7.74
N MET A 42 -9.10 5.78 -7.13
CA MET A 42 -8.14 4.69 -7.29
C MET A 42 -8.72 3.33 -6.87
N LEU A 43 -9.45 3.27 -5.75
CA LEU A 43 -10.12 2.03 -5.30
C LEU A 43 -11.20 1.57 -6.30
N LYS A 44 -11.95 2.50 -6.90
CA LYS A 44 -12.94 2.16 -7.95
C LYS A 44 -12.29 1.70 -9.25
N LEU A 45 -11.10 2.20 -9.57
CA LEU A 45 -10.32 1.69 -10.70
C LEU A 45 -9.83 0.25 -10.46
N MET A 46 -9.64 -0.16 -9.20
CA MET A 46 -9.28 -1.54 -8.85
C MET A 46 -10.47 -2.48 -8.98
N ASN A 47 -11.68 -2.03 -8.63
CA ASN A 47 -12.93 -2.78 -8.77
C ASN A 47 -14.10 -1.78 -8.86
N PRO A 48 -14.94 -1.77 -9.92
CA PRO A 48 -15.11 -2.82 -10.93
C PRO A 48 -14.33 -2.67 -12.24
N VAL A 49 -13.42 -1.70 -12.36
CA VAL A 49 -12.80 -1.42 -13.67
C VAL A 49 -11.68 -2.39 -14.05
N SER A 50 -10.87 -2.84 -13.09
CA SER A 50 -9.71 -3.68 -13.38
C SER A 50 -9.36 -4.64 -12.22
N SER A 51 -8.18 -4.50 -11.62
CA SER A 51 -7.79 -5.25 -10.44
C SER A 51 -6.84 -4.43 -9.54
N PRO A 52 -6.76 -4.72 -8.24
CA PRO A 52 -5.77 -4.13 -7.35
C PRO A 52 -4.35 -4.22 -7.92
N GLN A 53 -3.98 -5.40 -8.44
CA GLN A 53 -2.66 -5.62 -9.01
C GLN A 53 -2.37 -4.70 -10.21
N TYR A 54 -3.33 -4.53 -11.12
CA TYR A 54 -3.17 -3.70 -12.31
C TYR A 54 -2.90 -2.23 -11.95
N ILE A 55 -3.60 -1.71 -10.94
CA ILE A 55 -3.42 -0.33 -10.47
C ILE A 55 -2.09 -0.18 -9.73
N PHE A 56 -1.71 -1.14 -8.87
CA PHE A 56 -0.45 -1.08 -8.15
C PHE A 56 0.79 -1.23 -9.04
N ASP A 57 0.70 -1.97 -10.14
CA ASP A 57 1.76 -2.04 -11.14
C ASP A 57 2.05 -0.66 -11.74
N LYS A 58 1.01 0.16 -11.95
CA LYS A 58 1.15 1.56 -12.38
C LYS A 58 1.55 2.51 -11.25
N LEU A 59 1.12 2.27 -10.00
CA LEU A 59 1.46 3.10 -8.83
C LEU A 59 2.90 2.90 -8.34
N ASN A 60 3.65 1.92 -8.83
CA ASN A 60 4.98 1.63 -8.31
C ASN A 60 5.92 2.86 -8.34
N ILE A 61 5.82 3.70 -9.38
CA ILE A 61 6.59 4.95 -9.49
C ILE A 61 6.18 6.01 -8.45
N ALA A 62 4.95 5.97 -7.95
CA ALA A 62 4.40 6.96 -7.03
C ALA A 62 5.01 6.87 -5.62
N PHE A 63 5.53 5.70 -5.24
CA PHE A 63 6.34 5.54 -4.02
C PHE A 63 7.65 6.34 -4.06
N CYS A 64 8.13 6.74 -5.24
CA CYS A 64 9.32 7.58 -5.41
C CYS A 64 8.98 9.02 -5.84
N HIS A 65 7.72 9.44 -5.72
CA HIS A 65 7.27 10.75 -6.20
C HIS A 65 7.94 11.92 -5.46
N LYS A 66 8.20 13.03 -6.15
CA LYS A 66 8.86 14.22 -5.56
C LYS A 66 8.08 14.83 -4.39
N ASN A 67 6.75 14.84 -4.47
CA ASN A 67 5.87 15.33 -3.41
C ASN A 67 5.71 14.25 -2.33
N PHE A 68 6.13 14.55 -1.09
CA PHE A 68 6.06 13.62 0.04
C PHE A 68 4.64 13.15 0.35
N ARG A 69 3.64 14.03 0.15
CA ARG A 69 2.22 13.68 0.37
C ARG A 69 1.75 12.58 -0.56
N VAL A 70 2.22 12.56 -1.82
CA VAL A 70 1.91 11.46 -2.74
C VAL A 70 2.51 10.15 -2.23
N ARG A 71 3.77 10.18 -1.77
CA ARG A 71 4.44 8.97 -1.22
C ARG A 71 3.70 8.43 0.00
N GLU A 72 3.27 9.32 0.88
CA GLU A 72 2.43 9.00 2.05
C GLU A 72 1.07 8.41 1.65
N GLU A 73 0.32 9.10 0.80
CA GLU A 73 -1.06 8.70 0.47
C GLU A 73 -1.12 7.42 -0.38
N VAL A 74 -0.08 7.11 -1.15
CA VAL A 74 0.03 5.81 -1.86
C VAL A 74 0.22 4.66 -0.86
N MET A 75 0.93 4.88 0.25
CA MET A 75 1.04 3.89 1.32
C MET A 75 -0.28 3.73 2.08
N VAL A 76 -1.00 4.83 2.34
CA VAL A 76 -2.34 4.77 2.94
C VAL A 76 -3.33 4.04 2.01
N LEU A 77 -3.25 4.31 0.71
CA LEU A 77 -4.04 3.59 -0.30
C LEU A 77 -3.72 2.09 -0.27
N LEU A 78 -2.46 1.68 -0.13
CA LEU A 78 -2.08 0.28 0.01
C LEU A 78 -2.73 -0.38 1.23
N GLN A 79 -2.74 0.29 2.38
CA GLN A 79 -3.42 -0.22 3.58
C GLN A 79 -4.92 -0.45 3.30
N GLN A 80 -5.59 0.54 2.70
CA GLN A 80 -7.01 0.46 2.33
C GLN A 80 -7.29 -0.65 1.31
N THR A 81 -6.40 -0.82 0.33
CA THR A 81 -6.51 -1.90 -0.66
C THR A 81 -6.41 -3.27 0.00
N LEU A 82 -5.50 -3.44 0.97
CA LEU A 82 -5.40 -4.70 1.71
C LEU A 82 -6.66 -4.95 2.53
N ASP A 83 -7.20 -3.93 3.20
CA ASP A 83 -8.41 -4.07 4.00
C ASP A 83 -9.64 -4.40 3.15
N GLN A 84 -9.72 -3.88 1.93
CA GLN A 84 -10.86 -4.09 1.05
C GLN A 84 -10.77 -5.35 0.20
N PHE A 85 -9.57 -5.74 -0.26
CA PHE A 85 -9.39 -6.81 -1.25
C PHE A 85 -8.53 -7.98 -0.75
N GLY A 86 -7.96 -7.87 0.45
CA GLY A 86 -7.06 -8.86 1.03
C GLY A 86 -5.68 -8.92 0.39
N SER A 87 -4.71 -9.52 1.08
CA SER A 87 -3.33 -9.64 0.59
C SER A 87 -3.15 -10.51 -0.64
N SER A 88 -4.10 -11.40 -0.96
CA SER A 88 -4.03 -12.24 -2.17
C SER A 88 -4.25 -11.45 -3.46
N SER A 89 -4.87 -10.28 -3.37
CA SER A 89 -5.10 -9.39 -4.52
C SER A 89 -3.85 -8.68 -5.02
N LEU A 90 -2.76 -8.70 -4.24
CA LEU A 90 -1.51 -7.99 -4.52
C LEU A 90 -0.28 -8.88 -4.32
N THR A 91 0.70 -8.70 -5.19
CA THR A 91 2.03 -9.30 -5.07
C THR A 91 2.90 -8.43 -4.15
N ILE A 92 2.70 -8.56 -2.84
CA ILE A 92 3.36 -7.72 -1.82
C ILE A 92 4.88 -7.69 -1.94
N SER A 93 5.51 -8.82 -2.30
CA SER A 93 6.96 -8.94 -2.47
C SER A 93 7.55 -7.94 -3.48
N ARG A 94 6.76 -7.51 -4.49
CA ARG A 94 7.15 -6.49 -5.49
C ARG A 94 7.13 -5.06 -4.93
N LEU A 95 6.30 -4.79 -3.92
CA LEU A 95 6.18 -3.47 -3.28
C LEU A 95 7.20 -3.28 -2.14
N MET A 96 7.72 -4.38 -1.60
CA MET A 96 8.67 -4.36 -0.48
C MET A 96 9.92 -3.50 -0.70
N PRO A 97 10.62 -3.52 -1.86
CA PRO A 97 11.79 -2.65 -2.06
C PRO A 97 11.45 -1.17 -1.86
N SER A 98 10.29 -0.74 -2.38
CA SER A 98 9.79 0.63 -2.26
C SER A 98 9.44 0.97 -0.81
N LEU A 99 8.74 0.09 -0.09
CA LEU A 99 8.36 0.30 1.30
C LEU A 99 9.58 0.35 2.24
N VAL A 100 10.56 -0.53 2.03
CA VAL A 100 11.82 -0.52 2.79
C VAL A 100 12.59 0.78 2.57
N LYS A 101 12.66 1.27 1.33
CA LYS A 101 13.30 2.56 1.01
C LYS A 101 12.61 3.73 1.74
N LEU A 102 11.28 3.70 1.87
CA LEU A 102 10.51 4.76 2.52
C LEU A 102 10.72 4.84 4.04
N LEU A 103 11.22 3.78 4.68
CA LEU A 103 11.66 3.86 6.09
C LEU A 103 12.83 4.84 6.30
N ALA A 104 13.55 5.19 5.24
CA ALA A 104 14.65 6.15 5.25
C ALA A 104 14.32 7.45 4.49
N ASP A 105 13.03 7.72 4.25
CA ASP A 105 12.60 8.93 3.54
C ASP A 105 13.06 10.22 4.28
N PRO A 106 13.44 11.29 3.57
CA PRO A 106 13.80 12.56 4.20
C PRO A 106 12.66 13.16 5.05
N ASN A 107 11.40 12.93 4.67
CA ASN A 107 10.24 13.43 5.41
C ASN A 107 9.84 12.47 6.54
N SER A 108 9.67 12.98 7.76
CA SER A 108 9.30 12.17 8.93
C SER A 108 7.94 11.48 8.80
N GLN A 109 6.92 12.18 8.29
CA GLN A 109 5.57 11.63 8.13
C GLN A 109 5.57 10.43 7.18
N VAL A 110 6.38 10.48 6.12
CA VAL A 110 6.56 9.36 5.19
C VAL A 110 7.23 8.18 5.90
N ARG A 111 8.25 8.41 6.74
CA ARG A 111 8.88 7.32 7.51
C ARG A 111 7.92 6.67 8.50
N ASP A 112 7.13 7.48 9.20
CA ASP A 112 6.14 7.00 10.17
C ASP A 112 5.04 6.19 9.46
N THR A 113 4.57 6.68 8.32
CA THR A 113 3.59 5.98 7.48
C THR A 113 4.16 4.69 6.88
N ALA A 114 5.44 4.65 6.52
CA ALA A 114 6.10 3.44 6.04
C ALA A 114 6.16 2.37 7.14
N MET A 115 6.51 2.77 8.36
CA MET A 115 6.49 1.90 9.54
C MET A 115 5.07 1.36 9.80
N ALA A 116 4.06 2.24 9.82
CA ALA A 116 2.67 1.84 10.00
C ALA A 116 2.19 0.89 8.89
N THR A 117 2.54 1.16 7.64
CA THR A 117 2.19 0.32 6.49
C THR A 117 2.79 -1.06 6.60
N LEU A 118 4.05 -1.22 7.01
CA LEU A 118 4.66 -2.54 7.17
C LEU A 118 4.00 -3.35 8.27
N VAL A 119 3.64 -2.71 9.39
CA VAL A 119 2.85 -3.34 10.46
C VAL A 119 1.46 -3.74 9.97
N HIS A 120 0.83 -2.90 9.14
CA HIS A 120 -0.46 -3.21 8.54
C HIS A 120 -0.38 -4.40 7.58
N VAL A 121 0.65 -4.44 6.72
CA VAL A 121 0.92 -5.57 5.84
C VAL A 121 1.17 -6.85 6.66
N TYR A 122 1.86 -6.76 7.81
CA TYR A 122 2.09 -7.90 8.69
C TYR A 122 0.78 -8.52 9.20
N LYS A 123 -0.24 -7.71 9.53
CA LYS A 123 -1.57 -8.20 9.91
C LYS A 123 -2.20 -9.09 8.85
N HIS A 124 -1.94 -8.80 7.57
CA HIS A 124 -2.48 -9.53 6.43
C HIS A 124 -1.61 -10.74 6.02
N VAL A 125 -0.29 -10.64 6.14
CA VAL A 125 0.68 -11.61 5.58
C VAL A 125 1.30 -12.56 6.62
N GLY A 126 1.51 -12.08 7.85
CA GLY A 126 2.12 -12.82 8.96
C GLY A 126 3.65 -12.96 8.88
N GLU A 127 4.19 -14.02 9.49
CA GLU A 127 5.64 -14.29 9.63
C GLU A 127 6.42 -14.33 8.31
N ARG A 128 5.74 -14.65 7.20
CA ARG A 128 6.35 -14.60 5.86
C ARG A 128 6.92 -13.21 5.57
N LEU A 129 6.22 -12.16 5.97
CA LEU A 129 6.71 -10.79 5.83
C LEU A 129 7.97 -10.56 6.69
N ARG A 130 8.01 -11.10 7.90
CA ARG A 130 9.17 -11.00 8.80
C ARG A 130 10.41 -11.62 8.17
N HIS A 131 10.27 -12.82 7.60
CA HIS A 131 11.35 -13.51 6.88
C HIS A 131 11.78 -12.78 5.61
N ASP A 132 10.84 -12.22 4.87
CA ASP A 132 11.14 -11.43 3.68
C ASP A 132 11.90 -10.14 4.03
N ILE A 133 11.60 -9.54 5.18
CA ILE A 133 12.26 -8.32 5.66
C ILE A 133 13.65 -8.63 6.23
N SER A 134 13.81 -9.73 6.98
CA SER A 134 15.11 -10.10 7.58
C SER A 134 16.20 -10.34 6.54
N LYS A 135 15.82 -10.77 5.32
CA LYS A 135 16.74 -10.98 4.20
C LYS A 135 17.05 -9.71 3.40
N ARG A 136 16.34 -8.60 3.62
CA ARG A 136 16.50 -7.39 2.81
C ARG A 136 17.60 -6.51 3.36
N ALA A 137 18.59 -6.25 2.51
CA ALA A 137 19.57 -5.19 2.75
C ALA A 137 18.87 -3.81 2.73
N GLY A 138 19.32 -2.90 3.59
CA GLY A 138 18.89 -1.49 3.59
C GLY A 138 18.07 -1.03 4.81
N ILE A 139 17.71 -1.93 5.73
CA ILE A 139 17.11 -1.54 7.02
C ILE A 139 18.20 -1.56 8.10
N PRO A 140 18.49 -0.42 8.75
CA PRO A 140 19.39 -0.39 9.90
C PRO A 140 18.92 -1.33 11.01
N PRO A 141 19.81 -2.06 11.71
CA PRO A 141 19.43 -3.02 12.75
C PRO A 141 18.46 -2.47 13.82
N PRO A 142 18.63 -1.23 14.34
CA PRO A 142 17.68 -0.67 15.31
C PRO A 142 16.25 -0.51 14.76
N LYS A 143 16.12 -0.12 13.48
CA LYS A 143 14.80 0.01 12.85
C LYS A 143 14.15 -1.34 12.59
N MET A 144 14.95 -2.34 12.24
CA MET A 144 14.47 -3.72 12.05
C MET A 144 13.99 -4.32 13.37
N GLN A 145 14.74 -4.11 14.45
CA GLN A 145 14.34 -4.54 15.80
C GLN A 145 13.02 -3.88 16.21
N LEU A 146 12.89 -2.56 16.05
CA LEU A 146 11.64 -1.84 16.33
C LEU A 146 10.46 -2.38 15.53
N LEU A 147 10.66 -2.69 14.23
CA LEU A 147 9.62 -3.25 13.39
C LEU A 147 9.19 -4.64 13.88
N PHE A 148 10.15 -5.49 14.27
CA PHE A 148 9.85 -6.81 14.81
C PHE A 148 9.15 -6.75 16.17
N THR A 149 9.53 -5.81 17.05
CA THR A 149 8.78 -5.54 18.28
C THR A 149 7.32 -5.21 17.98
N LYS A 150 7.04 -4.35 17.00
CA LYS A 150 5.66 -4.03 16.60
C LYS A 150 4.92 -5.23 15.99
N PHE A 151 5.62 -6.11 15.28
CA PHE A 151 5.03 -7.36 14.78
C PHE A 151 4.63 -8.29 15.94
N ASP A 152 5.51 -8.44 16.92
CA ASP A 152 5.26 -9.25 18.11
C ASP A 152 4.08 -8.68 18.93
N GLU A 153 3.97 -7.35 19.05
CA GLU A 153 2.81 -6.67 19.67
C GLU A 153 1.50 -6.96 18.92
N VAL A 154 1.50 -6.88 17.59
CA VAL A 154 0.32 -7.21 16.76
C VAL A 154 -0.10 -8.66 16.93
N LYS A 155 0.87 -9.57 16.99
CA LYS A 155 0.63 -11.00 17.18
C LYS A 155 0.09 -11.30 18.57
N ALA A 156 0.68 -10.69 19.62
CA ALA A 156 0.24 -10.83 21.00
C ALA A 156 -1.18 -10.26 21.21
N ALA A 157 -1.54 -9.19 20.50
CA ALA A 157 -2.88 -8.62 20.52
C ALA A 157 -3.93 -9.45 19.75
N GLY A 158 -3.53 -10.56 19.10
CA GLY A 158 -4.44 -11.37 18.28
C GLY A 158 -4.96 -10.63 17.04
N ALA A 159 -4.25 -9.59 16.57
CA ALA A 159 -4.70 -8.72 15.50
C ALA A 159 -4.29 -9.21 14.09
N LEU A 160 -3.82 -10.45 13.97
CA LEU A 160 -3.55 -11.11 12.68
C LEU A 160 -4.87 -11.53 12.03
N LEU A 161 -4.97 -11.32 10.72
CA LEU A 161 -6.14 -11.73 9.94
C LEU A 161 -6.04 -13.21 9.55
N PRO A 162 -7.17 -13.88 9.26
CA PRO A 162 -7.17 -15.29 8.82
C PRO A 162 -6.21 -15.55 7.64
N SER A 163 -6.09 -14.60 6.71
CA SER A 163 -5.16 -14.65 5.57
C SER A 163 -3.67 -14.76 5.96
N ALA A 164 -3.31 -14.30 7.16
CA ALA A 164 -1.97 -14.41 7.72
C ALA A 164 -1.74 -15.78 8.38
N MET A 165 -2.80 -16.42 8.88
CA MET A 165 -2.74 -17.68 9.63
C MET A 165 -2.80 -18.90 8.71
N GLU A 166 -3.67 -18.88 7.69
CA GLU A 166 -3.96 -20.02 6.79
C GLU A 166 -2.75 -20.57 6.03
N ARG A 167 -1.66 -19.80 5.88
CA ARG A 167 -0.46 -20.20 5.11
C ARG A 167 0.76 -20.54 5.98
N SER A 168 0.56 -20.72 7.28
CA SER A 168 1.61 -21.15 8.21
C SER A 168 1.64 -22.69 8.39
N GLY A 169 0.75 -23.42 7.70
CA GLY A 169 0.48 -24.85 7.89
C GLY A 169 0.76 -25.75 6.67
N GLU A 170 1.58 -25.30 5.72
CA GLU A 170 2.14 -26.17 4.65
C GLU A 170 3.66 -26.25 4.76
#